data_AF-A0A1B1K332-F1
#
_entry.id   AF-A0A1B1K332-F1
#
_cell.length_a   1.000
_cell.length_b   1.000
_cell.length_c   1.000
_cell.angle_alpha   90.00
_cell.angle_beta   90.00
_cell.angle_gamma   90.00
#
_symmetry.space_group_name_H-M   'P 1'
#
loop_
_entity.id
_entity.type
_entity.pdbx_description
1 polymer ?
#
loop_
_entity_poly.entity_id
_entity_poly.type
_entity_poly.pdbx_seq_one_letter_code
_entity_poly.pdbx_strand_id
1 'polypeptide(L)'
;MTTLDLRSRVVAPRQVPLAVMVAAMSALALVCAVGLLSDDRTVLGVSVWLEPLKFAVSFALYGATSAWLLTLPHRGSRWTRAMATVFAVTGILDVGFIAVQAARGTFSHFNTSDDAVNTIGQYVFMTGVPGLFVANLVIALILLFQRVGDRPLTRASLMAVLALAYAGLLAVLTWQAFRGQPLIHPDALTLAALGGLLAATALAVRAVRSRAEAGQQAGPP
;
A
#
# COMPACT_ATOMS: atom_id res chain seq x y z
N MET A 1 25.50 -21.38 -24.07
CA MET A 1 25.50 -21.51 -22.61
C MET A 1 25.53 -20.10 -22.04
N THR A 2 24.36 -19.48 -21.92
CA THR A 2 24.20 -18.05 -21.68
C THR A 2 24.03 -17.85 -20.18
N THR A 3 25.07 -17.36 -19.52
CA THR A 3 25.02 -16.96 -18.11
C THR A 3 24.07 -15.77 -18.00
N LEU A 4 22.84 -16.04 -17.59
CA LEU A 4 21.87 -15.04 -17.15
C LEU A 4 22.48 -14.34 -15.93
N ASP A 5 23.10 -13.20 -16.15
CA ASP A 5 23.61 -12.33 -15.10
C ASP A 5 22.41 -11.71 -14.38
N LEU A 6 21.91 -12.44 -13.37
CA LEU A 6 20.83 -12.04 -12.47
C LEU A 6 21.35 -11.11 -11.36
N ARG A 7 22.61 -10.68 -11.42
CA ARG A 7 23.22 -9.76 -10.45
C ARG A 7 23.11 -8.35 -11.02
N SER A 8 22.55 -7.43 -10.22
CA SER A 8 22.56 -5.96 -10.41
C SER A 8 21.38 -5.24 -11.09
N ARG A 9 20.16 -5.80 -11.11
CA ARG A 9 18.96 -4.91 -11.11
C ARG A 9 18.65 -4.38 -9.71
N VAL A 10 19.69 -4.00 -8.97
CA VAL A 10 19.57 -3.25 -7.72
C VAL A 10 19.09 -1.86 -8.13
N VAL A 11 17.77 -1.66 -8.06
CA VAL A 11 17.04 -0.39 -8.17
C VAL A 11 17.64 0.56 -9.20
N ALA A 12 17.15 0.50 -10.45
CA ALA A 12 17.47 1.52 -11.44
C ALA A 12 17.31 2.93 -10.83
N PRO A 13 18.23 3.88 -11.07
CA PRO A 13 18.25 5.23 -10.45
C PRO A 13 17.05 6.13 -10.77
N ARG A 14 15.99 5.59 -11.40
CA ARG A 14 14.82 6.32 -11.85
C ARG A 14 13.80 6.62 -10.76
N GLN A 15 13.92 6.06 -9.55
CA GLN A 15 12.92 6.18 -8.49
C GLN A 15 13.51 6.39 -7.09
N VAL A 16 14.63 7.10 -7.02
CA VAL A 16 15.28 7.48 -5.75
C VAL A 16 14.28 8.03 -4.73
N PRO A 17 13.28 8.88 -5.06
CA PRO A 17 12.33 9.40 -4.09
C PRO A 17 11.52 8.30 -3.37
N LEU A 18 11.00 7.31 -4.11
CA LEU A 18 10.25 6.20 -3.51
C LEU A 18 11.15 5.32 -2.65
N ALA A 19 12.38 5.03 -3.09
CA ALA A 19 13.32 4.26 -2.30
C ALA A 19 13.70 4.97 -0.99
N VAL A 20 13.90 6.29 -1.04
CA VAL A 20 14.14 7.13 0.14
C VAL A 20 12.93 7.10 1.08
N MET A 21 11.71 7.26 0.56
CA MET A 21 10.50 7.15 1.38
C MET A 21 10.40 5.77 2.04
N VAL A 22 10.61 4.68 1.31
CA VAL A 22 10.58 3.32 1.87
C VAL A 22 11.59 3.17 3.00
N ALA A 23 12.82 3.64 2.80
CA ALA A 23 13.86 3.61 3.84
C ALA A 23 13.46 4.46 5.06
N ALA A 24 12.98 5.69 4.84
CA ALA A 24 12.54 6.58 5.91
C ALA A 24 11.37 5.99 6.72
N MET A 25 10.38 5.43 6.03
CA MET A 25 9.22 4.78 6.65
C MET A 25 9.58 3.49 7.37
N SER A 26 10.52 2.71 6.82
CA SER A 26 11.02 1.50 7.51
C SER A 26 11.77 1.86 8.78
N ALA A 27 12.63 2.89 8.73
CA ALA A 27 13.31 3.39 9.92
C ALA A 27 12.32 3.94 10.96
N LEU A 28 11.32 4.73 10.52
CA LEU A 28 10.28 5.23 11.40
C LEU A 28 9.47 4.09 12.03
N ALA A 29 9.12 3.05 11.27
CA ALA A 29 8.43 1.88 11.79
C ALA A 29 9.24 1.19 12.89
N LEU A 30 10.57 1.08 12.74
CA LEU A 30 11.44 0.56 13.80
C LEU A 30 11.44 1.46 15.04
N VAL A 31 11.54 2.79 14.85
CA VAL A 31 11.47 3.75 15.97
C VAL A 31 10.14 3.63 16.72
N CYS A 32 9.01 3.57 16.00
CA CYS A 32 7.70 3.45 16.62
C CYS A 32 7.49 2.06 17.26
N ALA A 33 8.07 0.99 16.71
CA ALA A 33 8.05 -0.32 17.34
C ALA A 33 8.84 -0.34 18.66
N VAL A 34 10.01 0.31 18.70
CA VAL A 34 10.74 0.51 19.96
C VAL A 34 9.92 1.35 20.93
N GLY A 35 9.37 2.48 20.48
CA GLY A 35 8.51 3.34 21.28
C GLY A 35 7.30 2.61 21.88
N LEU A 36 6.67 1.71 21.12
CA LEU A 36 5.56 0.89 21.61
C LEU A 36 5.95 -0.03 22.78
N LEU A 37 7.23 -0.43 22.86
CA LEU A 37 7.76 -1.30 23.90
C LEU A 37 8.35 -0.52 25.08
N SER A 38 8.78 0.72 24.87
CA SER A 38 9.56 1.49 25.85
C SER A 38 8.87 2.75 26.38
N ASP A 39 7.78 3.21 25.76
CA ASP A 39 7.09 4.45 26.11
C ASP A 39 5.62 4.17 26.46
N ASP A 40 5.31 4.31 27.74
CA ASP A 40 3.99 4.01 28.31
C ASP A 40 2.94 5.10 28.06
N ARG A 41 3.30 6.20 27.38
CA ARG A 41 2.35 7.29 27.12
C ARG A 41 1.22 6.81 26.21
N THR A 42 -0.01 7.10 26.62
CA THR A 42 -1.22 6.79 25.86
C THR A 42 -2.07 8.02 25.60
N VAL A 43 -2.71 8.06 24.44
CA VAL A 43 -3.78 9.01 24.09
C VAL A 43 -5.06 8.20 23.88
N LEU A 44 -6.11 8.51 24.64
CA LEU A 44 -7.37 7.74 24.67
C LEU A 44 -7.18 6.24 25.00
N GLY A 45 -6.22 5.91 25.87
CA GLY A 45 -5.93 4.53 26.27
C GLY A 45 -5.18 3.69 25.22
N VAL A 46 -4.70 4.32 24.15
CA VAL A 46 -3.88 3.67 23.10
C VAL A 46 -2.49 4.31 23.08
N SER A 47 -1.44 3.50 22.90
CA SER A 47 -0.06 4.00 22.82
C SER A 47 0.08 5.07 21.72
N VAL A 48 0.79 6.15 22.05
CA VAL A 48 1.10 7.25 21.12
C VAL A 48 1.79 6.77 19.84
N TRP A 49 2.57 5.68 19.92
CA TRP A 49 3.35 5.17 18.80
C TRP A 49 2.57 4.28 17.84
N LEU A 50 1.36 3.86 18.20
CA LEU A 50 0.59 2.90 17.40
C LEU A 50 0.07 3.50 16.09
N GLU A 51 -0.36 4.76 16.11
CA GLU A 51 -0.83 5.46 14.91
C GLU A 51 0.32 5.68 13.90
N PRO A 52 1.46 6.30 14.29
CA PRO A 52 2.63 6.41 13.41
C PRO A 52 3.12 5.07 12.87
N LEU A 53 3.14 4.00 13.69
CA LEU A 53 3.58 2.68 13.27
C LEU A 53 2.74 2.12 12.11
N LYS A 54 1.41 2.23 12.19
CA LYS A 54 0.50 1.76 11.13
C LYS A 54 0.73 2.51 9.82
N PHE A 55 0.91 3.82 9.89
CA PHE A 55 1.21 4.63 8.71
C PHE A 55 2.57 4.31 8.13
N ALA A 56 3.62 4.22 8.96
CA ALA A 56 4.97 3.90 8.52
C ALA A 56 5.04 2.54 7.81
N VAL A 57 4.45 1.49 8.40
CA VAL A 57 4.39 0.16 7.75
C VAL A 57 3.62 0.21 6.43
N SER A 58 2.46 0.87 6.41
CA SER A 58 1.64 0.97 5.19
C SER A 58 2.35 1.71 4.06
N PHE A 59 2.96 2.87 4.35
CA PHE A 59 3.69 3.66 3.35
C PHE A 59 4.98 2.98 2.89
N ALA A 60 5.67 2.24 3.77
CA ALA A 60 6.83 1.44 3.36
C ALA A 60 6.43 0.33 2.38
N LEU A 61 5.39 -0.46 2.69
CA LEU A 61 4.90 -1.52 1.82
C LEU A 61 4.34 -0.98 0.51
N TYR A 62 3.55 0.08 0.58
CA TYR A 62 2.97 0.73 -0.59
C TYR A 62 4.04 1.35 -1.49
N GLY A 63 5.00 2.03 -0.89
CA GLY A 63 6.15 2.62 -1.58
C GLY A 63 7.01 1.58 -2.28
N ALA A 64 7.31 0.47 -1.61
CA ALA A 64 8.10 -0.63 -2.18
C ALA A 64 7.35 -1.28 -3.35
N THR A 65 6.05 -1.51 -3.20
CA THR A 65 5.19 -2.06 -4.25
C THR A 65 5.12 -1.13 -5.46
N SER A 66 4.89 0.16 -5.23
CA SER A 66 4.89 1.18 -6.28
C SER A 66 6.24 1.25 -6.96
N ALA A 67 7.32 1.19 -6.19
CA ALA A 67 8.66 1.27 -6.74
C ALA A 67 8.94 0.11 -7.70
N TRP A 68 8.58 -1.09 -7.27
CA TRP A 68 8.64 -2.30 -8.08
C TRP A 68 7.79 -2.20 -9.35
N LEU A 69 6.51 -1.81 -9.24
CA LEU A 69 5.61 -1.68 -10.39
C LEU A 69 6.15 -0.69 -11.44
N LEU A 70 6.71 0.43 -11.00
CA LEU A 70 7.26 1.45 -11.89
C LEU A 70 8.60 1.04 -12.52
N THR A 71 9.19 -0.11 -12.16
CA THR A 71 10.31 -0.70 -12.90
C THR A 71 9.86 -1.42 -14.18
N LEU A 72 8.57 -1.78 -14.27
CA LEU A 72 8.01 -2.45 -15.44
C LEU A 72 7.90 -1.47 -16.62
N PRO A 73 8.10 -1.93 -17.86
CA PRO A 73 7.95 -1.08 -19.04
C PRO A 73 6.55 -0.48 -19.13
N HIS A 74 6.46 0.85 -19.13
CA HIS A 74 5.19 1.55 -19.23
C HIS A 74 5.33 2.87 -20.01
N ARG A 75 4.25 3.34 -20.63
CA ARG A 75 4.16 4.68 -21.24
C ARG A 75 3.93 5.74 -20.16
N GLY A 76 4.43 6.95 -20.36
CA GLY A 76 4.25 8.06 -19.41
C GLY A 76 5.27 8.12 -18.27
N SER A 77 6.50 7.61 -18.46
CA SER A 77 7.58 7.60 -17.44
C SER A 77 7.85 8.95 -16.78
N ARG A 78 7.67 10.08 -17.47
CA ARG A 78 7.81 11.41 -16.85
C ARG A 78 6.74 11.69 -15.79
N TRP A 79 5.49 11.33 -16.08
CA TRP A 79 4.34 11.61 -15.22
C TRP A 79 4.32 10.68 -14.02
N THR A 80 4.56 9.39 -14.21
CA THR A 80 4.65 8.46 -13.07
C THR A 80 5.81 8.81 -12.15
N ARG A 81 6.95 9.25 -12.70
CA ARG A 81 8.08 9.70 -11.89
C ARG A 81 7.75 10.97 -11.11
N ALA A 82 7.13 11.96 -11.75
CA ALA A 82 6.70 13.18 -11.08
C ALA A 82 5.69 12.88 -9.95
N MET A 83 4.65 12.10 -10.24
CA MET A 83 3.64 11.72 -9.26
C MET A 83 4.22 10.83 -8.15
N ALA A 84 5.16 9.94 -8.47
CA ALA A 84 5.87 9.14 -7.46
C ALA A 84 6.72 10.01 -6.54
N THR A 85 7.35 11.07 -7.06
CA THR A 85 8.05 12.05 -6.24
C THR A 85 7.08 12.83 -5.35
N VAL A 86 5.95 13.32 -5.90
CA VAL A 86 4.91 14.00 -5.10
C VAL A 86 4.44 13.08 -3.98
N PHE A 87 4.09 11.84 -4.31
CA PHE A 87 3.66 10.83 -3.34
C PHE A 87 4.73 10.60 -2.26
N ALA A 88 5.98 10.43 -2.66
CA ALA A 88 7.08 10.18 -1.73
C ALA A 88 7.33 11.34 -0.77
N VAL A 89 7.40 12.56 -1.30
CA VAL A 89 7.67 13.77 -0.51
C VAL A 89 6.52 14.02 0.46
N THR A 90 5.29 14.02 -0.04
CA THR A 90 4.12 14.26 0.80
C THR A 90 3.93 13.17 1.84
N GLY A 91 4.16 11.90 1.48
CA GLY A 91 4.09 10.79 2.44
C GLY A 91 5.11 10.93 3.57
N ILE A 92 6.34 11.38 3.27
CA ILE A 92 7.36 11.65 4.30
C ILE A 92 6.92 12.81 5.20
N LEU A 93 6.42 13.90 4.63
CA LEU A 93 6.02 15.08 5.39
C LEU A 93 4.81 14.80 6.28
N ASP A 94 3.75 14.22 5.73
CA ASP A 94 2.50 13.94 6.46
C ASP A 94 2.75 12.92 7.57
N VAL A 95 3.38 11.77 7.27
CA VAL A 95 3.63 10.73 8.28
C VAL A 95 4.69 11.19 9.29
N GLY A 96 5.68 11.97 8.85
CA GLY A 96 6.66 12.59 9.74
C GLY A 96 5.98 13.55 10.73
N PHE A 97 5.03 14.36 10.28
CA PHE A 97 4.26 15.23 11.16
C PHE A 97 3.36 14.44 12.13
N ILE A 98 2.70 13.37 11.67
CA ILE A 98 1.98 12.43 12.55
C ILE A 98 2.91 11.91 13.66
N ALA A 99 4.11 11.47 13.31
CA ALA A 99 5.08 10.97 14.27
C ALA A 99 5.55 12.04 15.27
N VAL A 100 5.73 13.29 14.82
CA VAL A 100 6.09 14.41 15.72
C VAL A 100 4.95 14.72 16.70
N GLN A 101 3.70 14.80 16.23
CA GLN A 101 2.55 15.05 17.10
C GLN A 101 2.32 13.91 18.10
N ALA A 102 2.48 12.67 17.65
CA ALA A 102 2.46 11.50 18.53
C ALA A 102 3.57 11.57 19.60
N ALA A 103 4.80 11.93 19.22
CA ALA A 103 5.90 12.09 20.17
C ALA A 103 5.65 13.22 21.19
N ARG A 104 4.87 14.24 20.82
CA ARG A 104 4.37 15.30 21.73
C ARG A 104 3.21 14.85 22.61
N GLY A 105 2.67 13.65 22.41
CA GLY A 105 1.53 13.12 23.15
C GLY A 105 0.20 13.79 22.78
N THR A 106 0.06 14.27 21.55
CA THR A 106 -1.13 14.98 21.07
C THR A 106 -1.65 14.41 19.75
N PHE A 107 -2.82 14.88 19.31
CA PHE A 107 -3.42 14.46 18.04
C PHE A 107 -2.78 15.16 16.84
N SER A 108 -2.79 14.48 15.70
CA SER A 108 -2.35 15.05 14.41
C SER A 108 -3.46 15.87 13.73
N HIS A 109 -4.71 15.37 13.72
CA HIS A 109 -5.84 16.01 13.03
C HIS A 109 -6.82 16.73 13.96
N PHE A 110 -7.12 16.15 15.12
CA PHE A 110 -8.10 16.69 16.07
C PHE A 110 -7.49 17.67 17.09
N ASN A 111 -6.26 18.11 16.87
CA ASN A 111 -5.58 19.05 17.74
C ASN A 111 -5.96 20.48 17.36
N THR A 112 -6.65 21.16 18.28
CA THR A 112 -7.13 22.53 18.15
C THR A 112 -6.22 23.56 18.82
N SER A 113 -4.98 23.17 19.16
CA SER A 113 -3.98 24.09 19.71
C SER A 113 -3.52 25.10 18.66
N ASP A 114 -3.33 26.35 19.07
CA ASP A 114 -2.89 27.44 18.18
C ASP A 114 -1.35 27.54 18.09
N ASP A 115 -0.61 26.53 18.56
CA ASP A 115 0.85 26.51 18.44
C ASP A 115 1.32 26.37 16.99
N ALA A 116 2.42 27.05 16.66
CA ALA A 116 2.92 27.13 15.29
C ALA A 116 3.16 25.76 14.65
N VAL A 117 3.60 24.75 15.41
CA VAL A 117 3.82 23.39 14.91
C VAL A 117 2.49 22.76 14.49
N ASN A 118 1.45 22.89 15.30
CA ASN A 118 0.11 22.41 14.96
C ASN A 118 -0.47 23.15 13.74
N THR A 119 -0.41 24.49 13.73
CA THR A 119 -0.91 25.29 12.59
C THR A 119 -0.24 24.90 11.28
N ILE A 120 1.10 24.82 11.27
CA ILE A 120 1.85 24.44 10.07
C ILE A 120 1.48 23.03 9.62
N GLY A 121 1.44 22.06 10.54
CA GLY A 121 1.12 20.69 10.18
C GLY A 121 -0.30 20.48 9.68
N GLN A 122 -1.28 21.22 10.21
CA GLN A 122 -2.65 21.20 9.69
C GLN A 122 -2.72 21.73 8.25
N TYR A 123 -1.96 22.79 7.92
CA TYR A 123 -1.81 23.24 6.52
C TYR A 123 -1.15 22.18 5.64
N VAL A 124 -0.11 21.51 6.16
CA VAL A 124 0.55 20.41 5.45
C VAL A 124 -0.44 19.29 5.16
N PHE A 125 -1.26 18.84 6.11
CA PHE A 125 -2.28 17.82 5.84
C PHE A 125 -3.34 18.27 4.82
N MET A 126 -3.85 19.49 4.97
CA MET A 126 -4.91 20.02 4.11
C MET A 126 -4.49 20.09 2.64
N THR A 127 -3.19 20.28 2.38
CA THR A 127 -2.63 20.34 1.02
C THR A 127 -2.00 19.03 0.57
N GLY A 128 -1.35 18.32 1.49
CA GLY A 128 -0.63 17.09 1.28
C GLY A 128 -1.54 15.91 1.00
N VAL A 129 -2.52 15.65 1.85
CA VAL A 129 -3.41 14.49 1.72
C VAL A 129 -4.13 14.47 0.36
N PRO A 130 -4.74 15.56 -0.14
CA PRO A 130 -5.28 15.58 -1.50
C PRO A 130 -4.22 15.34 -2.58
N GLY A 131 -3.02 15.90 -2.42
CA GLY A 131 -1.88 15.69 -3.31
C GLY A 131 -1.46 14.22 -3.40
N LEU A 132 -1.41 13.51 -2.27
CA LEU A 132 -1.17 12.06 -2.21
C LEU A 132 -2.24 11.29 -2.98
N PHE A 133 -3.52 11.58 -2.75
CA PHE A 133 -4.63 10.90 -3.45
C PHE A 133 -4.59 11.14 -4.96
N VAL A 134 -4.36 12.39 -5.39
CA VAL A 134 -4.28 12.73 -6.80
C VAL A 134 -3.07 12.08 -7.47
N ALA A 135 -1.88 12.16 -6.85
CA ALA A 135 -0.68 11.52 -7.36
C ALA A 135 -0.89 10.01 -7.52
N ASN A 136 -1.52 9.39 -6.52
CA ASN A 136 -1.80 7.98 -6.53
C ASN A 136 -2.81 7.59 -7.62
N LEU A 137 -3.90 8.34 -7.74
CA LEU A 137 -4.91 8.12 -8.78
C LEU A 137 -4.29 8.23 -10.18
N VAL A 138 -3.45 9.23 -10.41
CA VAL A 138 -2.77 9.41 -11.70
C VAL A 138 -1.83 8.24 -12.01
N ILE A 139 -1.03 7.78 -11.03
CA ILE A 139 -0.18 6.59 -11.22
C ILE A 139 -1.04 5.37 -11.54
N ALA A 140 -2.09 5.13 -10.76
CA ALA A 140 -3.00 4.01 -10.95
C ALA A 140 -3.65 4.03 -12.33
N LEU A 141 -4.15 5.18 -12.80
CA LEU A 141 -4.73 5.34 -14.12
C LEU A 141 -3.69 5.08 -15.23
N ILE A 142 -2.49 5.67 -15.12
CA ILE A 142 -1.42 5.44 -16.11
C ILE A 142 -1.11 3.95 -16.21
N LEU A 143 -0.97 3.26 -15.07
CA LEU A 143 -0.67 1.82 -15.02
C LEU A 143 -1.85 0.96 -15.51
N LEU A 144 -3.08 1.33 -15.19
CA LEU A 144 -4.30 0.65 -15.61
C LEU A 144 -4.43 0.62 -17.14
N PHE A 145 -4.06 1.70 -17.83
CA PHE A 145 -4.14 1.76 -19.28
C PHE A 145 -2.91 1.19 -20.02
N GLN A 146 -1.91 0.66 -19.29
CA GLN A 146 -0.79 -0.04 -19.94
C GLN A 146 -1.22 -1.38 -20.48
N ARG A 147 -0.77 -1.71 -21.69
CA ARG A 147 -0.82 -3.07 -22.24
C ARG A 147 0.41 -3.83 -21.74
N VAL A 148 0.30 -4.41 -20.53
CA VAL A 148 1.19 -5.49 -20.12
C VAL A 148 0.84 -6.69 -21.02
N GLY A 149 1.84 -7.38 -21.57
CA GLY A 149 1.75 -8.30 -22.73
C GLY A 149 0.87 -9.55 -22.60
N ASP A 150 -0.06 -9.59 -21.64
CA ASP A 150 -1.03 -10.66 -21.48
C ASP A 150 -2.18 -10.55 -22.49
N ARG A 151 -2.72 -11.70 -22.89
CA ARG A 151 -3.96 -11.75 -23.68
C ARG A 151 -5.06 -10.96 -22.96
N PRO A 152 -5.84 -10.12 -23.67
CA PRO A 152 -6.83 -9.23 -23.04
C PRO A 152 -7.84 -9.98 -22.16
N LEU A 153 -8.19 -11.22 -22.54
CA LEU A 153 -9.07 -12.10 -21.76
C LEU A 153 -8.43 -12.56 -20.45
N THR A 154 -7.18 -13.04 -20.46
CA THR A 154 -6.48 -13.47 -19.24
C THR A 154 -6.37 -12.33 -18.24
N ARG A 155 -6.01 -11.14 -18.71
CA ARG A 155 -5.94 -9.94 -17.89
C ARG A 155 -7.30 -9.57 -17.29
N ALA A 156 -8.35 -9.53 -18.11
CA ALA A 156 -9.70 -9.24 -17.64
C ALA A 156 -10.17 -10.26 -16.59
N SER A 157 -9.88 -11.55 -16.79
CA SER A 157 -10.18 -12.59 -15.82
C SER A 157 -9.42 -12.41 -14.51
N LEU A 158 -8.13 -12.09 -14.54
CA LEU A 158 -7.36 -11.81 -13.32
C LEU A 158 -7.89 -10.58 -12.57
N MET A 159 -8.24 -9.51 -13.28
CA MET A 159 -8.84 -8.32 -12.67
C MET A 159 -10.21 -8.62 -12.06
N ALA A 160 -11.03 -9.43 -12.73
CA ALA A 160 -12.31 -9.88 -12.18
C ALA A 160 -12.12 -10.73 -10.91
N VAL A 161 -11.15 -11.66 -10.90
CA VAL A 161 -10.82 -12.45 -9.71
C VAL A 161 -10.38 -11.56 -8.56
N LEU A 162 -9.51 -10.58 -8.81
CA LEU A 162 -9.08 -9.62 -7.77
C LEU A 162 -10.23 -8.74 -7.27
N ALA A 163 -11.09 -8.25 -8.17
CA ALA A 163 -12.25 -7.45 -7.80
C ALA A 163 -13.26 -8.25 -6.95
N LEU A 164 -13.53 -9.50 -7.34
CA LEU A 164 -14.40 -10.40 -6.58
C LEU A 164 -13.77 -10.80 -5.24
N ALA A 165 -12.46 -11.03 -5.17
CA ALA A 165 -11.76 -11.30 -3.93
C ALA A 165 -11.86 -10.12 -2.96
N TYR A 166 -11.67 -8.89 -3.46
CA TYR A 166 -11.81 -7.67 -2.67
C TYR A 166 -13.26 -7.45 -2.20
N ALA A 167 -14.25 -7.64 -3.08
CA ALA A 167 -15.66 -7.56 -2.73
C ALA A 167 -16.05 -8.63 -1.69
N GLY A 168 -15.54 -9.86 -1.85
CA GLY A 168 -15.73 -10.94 -0.89
C GLY A 168 -15.11 -10.63 0.47
N LEU A 169 -13.92 -10.02 0.50
CA LEU A 169 -13.28 -9.59 1.74
C LEU A 169 -14.16 -8.56 2.46
N LEU A 170 -14.62 -7.53 1.75
CA LEU A 170 -15.53 -6.54 2.31
C LEU A 170 -16.84 -7.16 2.81
N ALA A 171 -17.40 -8.13 2.09
CA ALA A 171 -18.59 -8.85 2.51
C ALA A 171 -18.36 -9.63 3.81
N VAL A 172 -17.23 -10.35 3.93
CA VAL A 172 -16.88 -11.08 5.16
C VAL A 172 -16.67 -10.14 6.33
N LEU A 173 -15.95 -9.03 6.14
CA LEU A 173 -15.73 -8.03 7.19
C LEU A 173 -17.02 -7.32 7.61
N THR A 174 -17.90 -7.02 6.65
CA THR A 174 -19.23 -6.45 6.91
C THR A 174 -20.10 -7.44 7.69
N TRP A 175 -20.07 -8.70 7.30
CA TRP A 175 -20.78 -9.76 8.01
C TRP A 175 -20.25 -9.98 9.43
N GLN A 176 -18.93 -9.99 9.62
CA GLN A 176 -18.30 -10.02 10.94
C GLN A 176 -18.78 -8.85 11.81
N ALA A 177 -18.81 -7.64 11.25
CA ALA A 177 -19.28 -6.44 11.95
C ALA A 177 -20.75 -6.55 12.36
N PHE A 178 -21.63 -7.05 11.47
CA PHE A 178 -23.04 -7.29 11.81
C PHE A 178 -23.24 -8.35 12.89
N ARG A 179 -22.29 -9.27 13.06
CA ARG A 179 -22.28 -10.23 14.18
C ARG A 179 -21.70 -9.65 15.48
N GLY A 180 -21.34 -8.37 15.50
CA GLY A 180 -20.79 -7.70 16.68
C GLY A 180 -19.40 -8.18 17.08
N GLN A 181 -18.65 -8.81 16.16
CA GLN A 181 -17.35 -9.39 16.48
C GLN A 181 -16.20 -8.39 16.30
N PRO A 182 -15.28 -8.28 17.27
CA PRO A 182 -14.07 -7.46 17.12
C PRO A 182 -13.19 -7.95 15.97
N LEU A 183 -12.61 -7.02 15.21
CA LEU A 183 -11.70 -7.35 14.10
C LEU A 183 -10.44 -8.11 14.57
N ILE A 184 -9.97 -7.80 15.78
CA ILE A 184 -8.75 -8.35 16.39
C ILE A 184 -8.97 -9.67 17.14
N HIS A 185 -10.22 -10.09 17.33
CA HIS A 185 -10.59 -11.36 17.95
C HIS A 185 -11.68 -12.06 17.12
N PRO A 186 -11.37 -12.44 15.86
CA PRO A 186 -12.34 -13.12 15.00
C PRO A 186 -12.65 -14.53 15.52
N ASP A 187 -13.90 -14.96 15.37
CA ASP A 187 -14.27 -16.35 15.66
C ASP A 187 -13.73 -17.33 14.60
N ALA A 188 -13.76 -18.63 14.93
CA ALA A 188 -13.30 -19.69 14.04
C ALA A 188 -14.03 -19.67 12.67
N LEU A 189 -15.28 -19.24 12.65
CA LEU A 189 -16.11 -19.19 11.46
C LEU A 189 -15.73 -18.00 10.54
N THR A 190 -15.38 -16.84 11.09
CA THR A 190 -14.79 -15.71 10.34
C THR A 190 -13.45 -16.14 9.76
N LEU A 191 -12.60 -16.80 10.56
CA LEU A 191 -11.30 -17.31 10.10
C LEU A 191 -11.47 -18.32 8.97
N ALA A 192 -12.44 -19.23 9.06
CA ALA A 192 -12.76 -20.17 8.00
C ALA A 192 -13.26 -19.47 6.73
N ALA A 193 -14.11 -18.45 6.85
CA ALA A 193 -14.58 -17.66 5.71
C ALA A 193 -13.44 -16.90 5.01
N LEU A 194 -12.54 -16.27 5.78
CA LEU A 194 -11.36 -15.60 5.24
C LEU A 194 -10.40 -16.59 4.57
N GLY A 195 -10.13 -17.73 5.21
CA GLY A 195 -9.29 -18.80 4.66
C GLY A 195 -9.88 -19.39 3.38
N GLY A 196 -11.20 -19.60 3.35
CA GLY A 196 -11.93 -20.06 2.18
C GLY A 196 -11.88 -19.06 1.01
N LEU A 197 -12.07 -17.77 1.29
CA LEU A 197 -11.94 -16.70 0.30
C LEU A 197 -10.52 -16.64 -0.28
N LEU A 198 -9.49 -16.73 0.57
CA LEU A 198 -8.09 -16.76 0.14
C LEU A 198 -7.81 -17.96 -0.77
N ALA A 199 -8.23 -19.16 -0.35
CA ALA A 199 -8.06 -20.39 -1.13
C ALA A 199 -8.80 -20.32 -2.48
N ALA A 200 -10.05 -19.86 -2.49
CA ALA A 200 -10.84 -19.68 -3.71
C ALA A 200 -10.17 -18.69 -4.68
N THR A 201 -9.66 -17.57 -4.15
CA THR A 201 -8.91 -16.58 -4.95
C THR A 201 -7.66 -17.19 -5.56
N ALA A 202 -6.86 -17.92 -4.77
CA ALA A 202 -5.64 -18.57 -5.24
C ALA A 202 -5.91 -19.61 -6.33
N LEU A 203 -6.96 -20.42 -6.15
CA LEU A 203 -7.40 -21.42 -7.14
C LEU A 203 -7.90 -20.76 -8.42
N ALA A 204 -8.67 -19.68 -8.32
CA ALA A 204 -9.17 -18.93 -9.48
C ALA A 204 -8.01 -18.30 -10.27
N VAL A 205 -7.03 -17.69 -9.60
CA VAL A 205 -5.80 -17.19 -10.25
C VAL A 205 -5.06 -18.32 -10.95
N ARG A 206 -4.87 -19.47 -10.28
CA ARG A 206 -4.19 -20.63 -10.86
C ARG A 206 -4.91 -21.14 -12.12
N ALA A 207 -6.24 -21.25 -12.07
CA ALA A 207 -7.05 -21.70 -13.19
C ALA A 207 -7.01 -20.73 -14.38
N VAL A 208 -7.02 -19.43 -14.14
CA VAL A 208 -6.88 -18.42 -15.19
C VAL A 208 -5.50 -18.53 -15.86
N ARG A 209 -4.43 -18.73 -15.08
CA ARG A 209 -3.07 -18.88 -15.62
C ARG A 209 -2.89 -20.19 -16.40
N SER A 210 -3.37 -21.33 -15.87
CA SER A 210 -3.25 -22.62 -16.55
C SER A 210 -3.99 -22.64 -17.90
N ARG A 211 -5.15 -21.97 -18.00
CA ARG A 211 -5.88 -21.80 -19.26
C ARG A 211 -5.11 -20.93 -20.27
N ALA A 212 -4.42 -19.90 -19.80
CA ALA A 212 -3.63 -19.02 -20.65
C ALA A 212 -2.41 -19.74 -21.23
N GLU A 213 -1.75 -20.58 -20.43
CA GLU A 213 -0.60 -21.42 -20.83
C GLU A 213 -1.02 -22.50 -21.84
N ALA A 214 -2.13 -23.21 -21.60
CA ALA A 214 -2.66 -24.20 -22.54
C ALA A 214 -3.01 -23.59 -23.91
N GLY A 215 -3.60 -22.38 -23.92
CA GLY A 215 -3.88 -21.65 -25.16
C GLY A 215 -2.65 -21.03 -25.84
N GLN A 216 -1.47 -21.06 -25.22
CA GLN A 216 -0.19 -20.68 -25.83
C GLN A 216 0.47 -21.88 -26.53
N GLN A 217 0.32 -23.08 -25.96
CA GLN A 217 0.87 -24.32 -26.51
C GLN A 217 0.09 -24.81 -27.74
N ALA A 218 -1.21 -24.51 -27.82
CA ALA A 218 -2.08 -24.83 -28.97
C ALA A 218 -2.00 -23.79 -30.12
N GLY A 219 -0.81 -23.21 -30.39
CA GLY A 219 -0.62 -22.18 -31.43
C GLY A 219 -1.14 -22.57 -32.83
N PRO A 220 -1.44 -21.58 -33.71
CA PRO A 220 -2.24 -21.78 -34.92
C PRO A 220 -1.57 -22.73 -35.94
N PRO A 221 -2.35 -23.37 -36.84
CA PRO A 221 -1.84 -24.27 -37.87
C PRO A 221 -0.88 -23.59 -38.86
#